data_AF-F6GSJ8-F1
#
_entry.id   AF-F6GSJ8-F1
#
_cell.length_a   1.000
_cell.length_b   1.000
_cell.length_c   1.000
_cell.angle_alpha   90.00
_cell.angle_beta   90.00
_cell.angle_gamma   90.00
#
_symmetry.space_group_name_H-M   'P 1'
#
loop_
_entity.id
_entity.type
_entity.pdbx_description
1 polymer ?
#
loop_
_entity_poly.entity_id
_entity_poly.type
_entity_poly.pdbx_seq_one_letter_code
_entity_poly.pdbx_strand_id
1 'polypeptide(L)' 'MSAHKARRVLDQILGRSYRKTLTILELMPYRACYPIFKLIYIAAANAKHNMGLNE' A
#
# COMPACT_ATOMS: atom_id res chain seq x y z
N MET A 1 2.02 -16.08 -1.18
CA MET A 1 2.37 -15.15 -0.09
C MET A 1 1.65 -15.62 1.17
N SER A 2 2.32 -15.78 2.32
CA SER A 2 1.62 -16.16 3.56
C SER A 2 1.07 -14.93 4.30
N ALA A 3 0.04 -15.13 5.12
CA ALA A 3 -0.57 -14.05 5.91
C ALA A 3 0.47 -13.31 6.79
N HIS A 4 1.40 -14.04 7.40
CA HIS A 4 2.48 -13.45 8.20
C HIS A 4 3.38 -12.52 7.37
N LYS A 5 3.70 -12.88 6.12
CA LYS A 5 4.54 -12.04 5.24
C LYS A 5 3.82 -10.75 4.85
N ALA A 6 2.51 -10.81 4.61
CA ALA A 6 1.71 -9.62 4.34
C ALA A 6 1.60 -8.72 5.58
N ARG A 7 1.33 -9.32 6.76
CA ARG A 7 1.21 -8.57 8.02
C ARG A 7 2.47 -7.78 8.34
N ARG A 8 3.66 -8.38 8.18
CA ARG A 8 4.94 -7.66 8.34
C ARG A 8 5.01 -6.37 7.52
N VAL A 9 4.53 -6.38 6.27
CA VAL A 9 4.53 -5.19 5.41
C VAL A 9 3.46 -4.20 5.87
N LEU A 10 2.25 -4.68 6.19
CA LEU A 10 1.16 -3.85 6.69
C LEU A 10 1.56 -3.09 7.97
N ASP A 11 2.24 -3.76 8.90
CA ASP A 11 2.71 -3.16 10.15
C ASP A 11 3.65 -1.96 9.93
N GLN A 12 4.34 -1.87 8.78
CA GLN A 12 5.22 -0.74 8.46
C GLN A 12 4.47 0.48 7.89
N ILE A 13 3.34 0.24 7.21
CA ILE A 13 2.64 1.27 6.44
C ILE A 13 1.34 1.75 7.10
N LEU A 14 0.83 1.03 8.11
CA LEU A 14 -0.34 1.45 8.87
C LEU A 14 -0.15 2.84 9.49
N GLY A 15 -1.15 3.71 9.33
CA GLY A 15 -1.13 5.08 9.83
C GLY A 15 -0.18 6.04 9.10
N ARG A 16 0.41 5.64 7.96
CA ARG A 16 1.23 6.52 7.12
C ARG A 16 0.37 7.18 6.04
N SER A 17 0.78 8.37 5.60
CA SER A 17 0.16 9.02 4.43
C SER A 17 0.37 8.18 3.17
N TYR A 18 -0.50 8.34 2.18
CA TYR A 18 -0.44 7.60 0.91
C TYR A 18 0.95 7.69 0.26
N ARG A 19 1.47 8.91 0.09
CA ARG A 19 2.81 9.13 -0.47
C ARG A 19 3.91 8.42 0.31
N LYS A 20 3.86 8.47 1.65
CA LYS A 20 4.85 7.81 2.51
C LYS A 20 4.75 6.28 2.41
N THR A 21 3.54 5.75 2.30
CA THR A 21 3.28 4.33 2.09
C THR A 21 3.89 3.83 0.77
N LEU A 22 3.71 4.56 -0.34
CA LEU A 22 4.30 4.18 -1.63
C LEU A 22 5.83 4.13 -1.55
N THR A 23 6.47 5.16 -0.96
CA THR A 23 7.93 5.20 -0.78
C THR A 23 8.43 4.03 0.07
N ILE A 24 7.75 3.69 1.17
CA ILE A 24 8.14 2.54 2.00
C ILE A 24 8.06 1.24 1.17
N LEU A 25 6.95 1.04 0.45
CA LEU A 25 6.74 -0.19 -0.34
C LEU A 25 7.75 -0.36 -1.47
N GLU A 26 8.17 0.73 -2.13
CA GLU A 26 9.18 0.72 -3.19
C GLU A 26 10.59 0.38 -2.68
N LEU A 27 10.93 0.80 -1.46
CA LEU A 27 12.28 0.66 -0.91
C LEU A 27 12.48 -0.65 -0.12
N MET A 28 11.41 -1.29 0.33
CA MET A 28 11.52 -2.49 1.16
C MET A 28 11.87 -3.73 0.34
N PRO A 29 12.83 -4.58 0.78
CA PRO A 29 13.32 -5.75 0.03
C PRO A 29 12.38 -6.97 0.16
N TYR A 30 11.07 -6.76 0.26
CA TYR A 30 10.10 -7.83 0.41
C TYR A 30 9.26 -8.00 -0.86
N ARG A 31 9.24 -9.21 -1.42
CA ARG A 31 8.34 -9.54 -2.56
C ARG A 31 6.85 -9.32 -2.24
N ALA A 32 6.48 -9.32 -0.97
CA ALA A 32 5.13 -9.02 -0.51
C ALA A 32 4.72 -7.55 -0.75
N CYS A 33 5.68 -6.63 -0.94
CA CYS A 33 5.39 -5.23 -1.22
C CYS A 33 4.66 -5.05 -2.55
N TYR A 34 5.02 -5.81 -3.59
CA TYR A 34 4.43 -5.65 -4.93
C TYR A 34 2.89 -5.84 -4.97
N PRO A 35 2.31 -6.95 -4.47
CA PRO A 35 0.86 -7.10 -4.46
C PRO A 35 0.16 -6.09 -3.55
N ILE A 36 0.78 -5.67 -2.45
CA ILE A 36 0.22 -4.66 -1.53
C ILE A 36 0.23 -3.26 -2.17
N PHE A 37 1.33 -2.89 -2.82
CA PHE A 37 1.47 -1.65 -3.59
C PHE A 37 0.39 -1.53 -4.65
N LYS A 38 0.22 -2.59 -5.46
CA LYS A 38 -0.82 -2.62 -6.51
C LYS A 38 -2.22 -2.42 -5.93
N LEU A 39 -2.51 -3.04 -4.78
CA LEU A 39 -3.81 -2.93 -4.12
C LEU A 39 -4.06 -1.51 -3.60
N ILE A 40 -3.07 -0.89 -2.97
CA ILE A 40 -3.17 0.49 -2.47
C ILE A 40 -3.34 1.49 -3.61
N TYR A 41 -2.59 1.30 -4.71
CA TYR A 41 -2.71 2.13 -5.90
C TYR A 41 -4.12 2.07 -6.52
N ILE A 42 -4.69 0.87 -6.66
CA ILE A 42 -6.06 0.70 -7.18
C ILE A 42 -7.09 1.29 -6.19
N ALA A 43 -6.89 1.12 -4.89
CA ALA A 43 -7.77 1.70 -3.88
C ALA A 43 -7.78 3.23 -3.94
N ALA A 44 -6.61 3.87 -4.10
CA ALA A 44 -6.52 5.32 -4.29
C ALA A 44 -7.21 5.76 -5.59
N ALA A 45 -6.98 5.06 -6.71
CA ALA A 45 -7.67 5.34 -7.97
C ALA A 45 -9.21 5.22 -7.85
N ASN A 46 -9.70 4.21 -7.13
CA ASN A 46 -11.12 4.02 -6.88
C ASN A 46 -11.70 5.10 -5.95
N ALA A 47 -10.97 5.50 -4.91
CA ALA A 47 -11.38 6.60 -4.03
C ALA A 47 -11.49 7.92 -4.81
N LYS A 48 -10.54 8.19 -5.70
CA LYS A 48 -10.58 9.35 -6.59
C LYS A 48 -11.75 9.31 -7.56
N HIS A 49 -11.95 8.18 -8.24
CA HIS A 49 -12.98 8.05 -9.26
C HIS A 49 -14.40 7.99 -8.68
N ASN A 50 -14.62 7.17 -7.65
CA ASN A 50 -15.96 6.88 -7.13
C ASN A 50 -16.37 7.78 -5.96
N MET A 51 -15.41 8.30 -5.20
CA MET A 51 -15.69 9.09 -3.99
C MET A 51 -15.25 10.55 -4.12
N GLY A 52 -14.61 10.93 -5.24
CA GLY A 52 -14.08 12.29 -5.44
C GLY A 52 -13.01 12.69 -4.41
N LEU A 53 -12.38 11.70 -3.76
CA LEU A 53 -11.36 11.94 -2.74
C LEU A 53 -10.02 12.26 -3.39
N ASN A 54 -9.27 13.17 -2.77
CA ASN A 54 -7.89 13.45 -3.14
C ASN A 54 -6.93 12.62 -2.29
N GLU A 55 -5.76 12.35 -2.87
CA GLU A 55 -4.72 11.44 -2.38
C GLU A 55 -3.87 12.02 -1.26
#